data_AF-A0A0M8UPT4-F1
#
_entry.id   AF-A0A0M8UPT4-F1
#
_cell.length_a   1.000
_cell.length_b   1.000
_cell.length_c   1.000
_cell.angle_alpha   90.00
_cell.angle_beta   90.00
_cell.angle_gamma   90.00
#
_symmetry.space_group_name_H-M   'P 1'
#
loop_
_entity.id
_entity.type
_entity.pdbx_description
1 polymer ?
#
loop_
_entity_poly.entity_id
_entity_poly.type
_entity_poly.pdbx_seq_one_letter_code
_entity_poly.pdbx_strand_id
1 'polypeptide(L)'
;MPATGSTRKTLRRGLAAAAALPLLIGALASCGYGSQAEDKGDGKANAPAADGKKLSASEVRIGYFPNLTHATALVGIQEGLIEKELNGTKIKPQTFN
;
A
#
# COMPACT_ATOMS: atom_id res chain seq x y z
N MET A 1 33.48 -51.20 18.22
CA MET A 1 33.11 -50.44 17.01
C MET A 1 32.26 -49.26 17.44
N PRO A 2 32.69 -47.98 17.32
CA PRO A 2 31.80 -46.86 17.62
C PRO A 2 30.92 -46.52 16.40
N ALA A 3 29.65 -46.20 16.65
CA ALA A 3 28.64 -45.94 15.65
C ALA A 3 28.74 -44.50 15.09
N THR A 4 29.23 -44.37 13.86
CA THR A 4 29.32 -43.10 13.13
C THR A 4 28.04 -42.87 12.34
N GLY A 5 26.96 -42.41 12.99
CA GLY A 5 25.63 -42.43 12.36
C GLY A 5 24.64 -41.33 12.76
N SER A 6 25.07 -40.12 13.12
CA SER A 6 24.10 -39.09 13.59
C SER A 6 24.35 -37.65 13.14
N THR A 7 25.43 -37.34 12.40
CA THR A 7 25.76 -35.95 12.02
C THR A 7 25.18 -35.50 10.66
N ARG A 8 24.86 -36.43 9.75
CA ARG A 8 24.35 -36.10 8.40
C ARG A 8 22.86 -35.78 8.33
N LYS A 9 22.05 -36.27 9.28
CA LYS A 9 20.59 -36.03 9.31
C LYS A 9 20.23 -34.68 9.89
N THR A 10 21.02 -34.18 10.85
CA THR A 10 20.80 -32.87 11.49
C THR A 10 21.12 -31.71 10.54
N LEU A 11 22.20 -31.82 9.75
CA LEU A 11 22.58 -30.80 8.76
C LEU A 11 21.52 -30.61 7.66
N ARG A 12 20.91 -31.70 7.18
CA ARG A 12 19.88 -31.66 6.12
C ARG A 12 18.55 -31.06 6.60
N ARG A 13 18.21 -31.23 7.88
CA ARG A 13 17.01 -30.63 8.49
C ARG A 13 17.18 -29.13 8.75
N GLY A 14 18.40 -28.67 9.07
CA GLY A 14 18.70 -27.25 9.23
C GLY A 14 18.55 -26.44 7.92
N LEU A 15 18.96 -27.02 6.79
CA LEU A 15 18.86 -26.36 5.48
C LEU A 15 17.41 -26.19 4.98
N ALA A 16 16.54 -27.16 5.27
CA ALA A 16 15.13 -27.09 4.93
C ALA A 16 14.36 -26.03 5.75
N ALA A 17 14.76 -25.82 7.01
CA ALA A 17 14.17 -24.78 7.86
C ALA A 17 14.59 -23.36 7.45
N ALA A 18 15.81 -23.18 6.92
CA ALA A 18 16.31 -21.89 6.48
C ALA A 18 15.64 -21.35 5.20
N ALA A 19 15.09 -22.23 4.35
CA ALA A 19 14.42 -21.84 3.10
C ALA A 19 12.91 -21.58 3.25
N ALA A 20 12.28 -22.07 4.32
CA ALA A 20 10.85 -21.88 4.56
C ALA A 20 10.52 -20.48 5.13
N LEU A 21 11.47 -19.88 5.86
CA LEU A 21 11.27 -18.61 6.55
C LEU A 21 11.09 -17.41 5.58
N PRO A 22 11.86 -17.26 4.49
CA PRO A 22 11.66 -16.16 3.54
C PRO A 22 10.34 -16.26 2.75
N LEU A 23 9.90 -17.48 2.42
CA LEU A 23 8.63 -17.71 1.71
C LEU A 23 7.42 -17.33 2.57
N LEU A 24 7.47 -17.63 3.87
CA LEU A 24 6.40 -17.31 4.81
C LEU A 24 6.31 -15.79 5.04
N ILE A 25 7.44 -15.11 5.19
CA ILE A 25 7.49 -13.65 5.32
C ILE A 25 6.98 -12.97 4.03
N GLY A 26 7.36 -13.47 2.86
CA GLY A 26 6.89 -12.94 1.57
C GLY A 26 5.37 -13.06 1.39
N ALA A 27 4.77 -14.18 1.80
CA ALA A 27 3.32 -14.38 1.71
C ALA A 27 2.52 -13.50 2.69
N LEU A 28 3.05 -13.23 3.90
CA LEU A 28 2.39 -12.31 4.84
C LEU A 28 2.59 -10.84 4.45
N ALA A 29 3.74 -10.48 3.88
CA ALA A 29 4.03 -9.11 3.46
C ALA A 29 3.25 -8.68 2.21
N SER A 30 2.79 -9.63 1.36
CA SER A 30 2.04 -9.28 0.14
C SER A 30 0.62 -8.74 0.41
N CYS A 31 0.08 -8.92 1.61
CA CYS A 31 -1.21 -8.33 2.01
C CYS A 31 -1.06 -7.02 2.81
N GLY A 32 0.16 -6.57 3.08
CA GLY A 32 0.46 -5.46 4.01
C GLY A 32 1.06 -4.19 3.38
N TYR A 33 1.09 -4.06 2.05
CA TYR A 33 1.73 -2.93 1.34
C TYR A 33 1.06 -1.55 1.59
N GLY A 34 0.10 -1.45 2.52
CA GLY A 34 -0.66 -0.23 2.79
C GLY A 34 -0.58 0.34 4.22
N SER A 35 0.13 -0.31 5.17
CA SER A 35 0.05 0.07 6.60
C SER A 35 1.26 0.83 7.15
N GLN A 36 2.19 1.29 6.31
CA GLN A 36 3.25 2.19 6.74
C GLN A 36 2.71 3.63 6.84
N ALA A 37 1.75 3.85 7.75
CA ALA A 37 1.35 5.18 8.17
C ALA A 37 2.37 5.66 9.21
N GLU A 38 3.14 6.67 8.85
CA GLU A 38 3.91 7.45 9.81
C GLU A 38 2.92 8.18 10.72
N ASP A 39 2.97 7.92 12.02
CA ASP A 39 2.13 8.58 13.02
C ASP A 39 2.51 10.08 13.08
N LYS A 40 1.82 10.91 12.30
CA LYS A 40 1.88 12.37 12.39
C LYS A 40 0.61 12.84 13.10
N GLY A 41 0.80 13.24 14.35
CA GLY A 41 -0.26 13.68 15.24
C GLY A 41 -1.15 14.80 14.70
N ASP A 42 -2.38 14.76 15.22
CA ASP A 42 -3.33 15.84 15.43
C ASP A 42 -3.56 16.89 14.31
N GLY A 43 -4.77 16.84 13.75
CA GLY A 43 -5.60 18.04 13.72
C GLY A 43 -5.31 19.07 12.63
N LYS A 44 -5.31 18.66 11.37
CA LYS A 44 -5.80 19.50 10.26
C LYS A 44 -5.91 18.62 9.02
N ALA A 45 -6.95 18.83 8.21
CA ALA A 45 -6.94 18.43 6.81
C ALA A 45 -5.72 19.12 6.17
N ASN A 46 -4.60 18.41 6.15
CA ASN A 46 -3.38 18.85 5.51
C ASN A 46 -3.70 18.80 4.03
N ALA A 47 -4.05 19.96 3.46
CA ALA A 47 -4.04 20.14 2.03
C ALA A 47 -2.69 19.60 1.55
N PRO A 48 -2.69 18.59 0.67
CA PRO A 48 -1.46 17.93 0.31
C PRO A 48 -0.49 18.95 -0.28
N ALA A 49 0.77 18.91 0.17
CA ALA A 49 1.82 19.72 -0.42
C ALA A 49 1.89 19.38 -1.91
N ALA A 50 1.52 20.34 -2.75
CA ALA A 50 1.57 20.26 -4.19
C ALA A 50 2.96 20.74 -4.63
N ASP A 51 3.84 19.82 -5.02
CA ASP A 51 5.22 20.13 -5.40
C ASP A 51 5.36 20.60 -6.87
N GLY A 52 4.24 20.81 -7.57
CA GLY A 52 4.22 21.16 -9.00
C GLY A 52 3.19 22.23 -9.38
N LYS A 53 3.22 22.62 -10.66
CA LYS A 53 2.29 23.59 -11.22
C LYS A 53 0.90 22.93 -11.34
N LYS A 54 -0.14 23.62 -10.85
CA LYS A 54 -1.54 23.25 -11.11
C LYS A 54 -1.80 23.08 -12.61
N LEU A 55 -2.80 22.27 -12.93
CA LEU A 55 -3.33 22.17 -14.28
C LEU A 55 -3.73 23.57 -14.80
N SER A 56 -3.72 23.75 -16.11
CA SER A 56 -4.28 24.97 -16.74
C SER A 56 -5.78 25.10 -16.51
N ALA A 57 -6.46 23.98 -16.25
CA ALA A 57 -7.86 23.95 -15.84
C ALA A 57 -8.00 24.28 -14.34
N SER A 58 -9.00 25.09 -14.00
CA SER A 58 -9.31 25.47 -12.62
C SER A 58 -9.97 24.36 -11.81
N GLU A 59 -10.65 23.42 -12.47
CA GLU A 59 -11.38 22.31 -11.86
C GLU A 59 -11.38 21.08 -12.78
N VAL A 60 -11.29 19.89 -12.19
CA VAL A 60 -11.40 18.60 -12.88
C VAL A 60 -12.63 17.85 -12.36
N ARG A 61 -13.49 17.38 -13.27
CA ARG A 61 -14.64 16.54 -12.91
C ARG A 61 -14.22 15.07 -12.98
N ILE A 62 -14.35 14.35 -11.87
CA ILE A 62 -13.95 12.94 -11.79
C ILE A 62 -15.20 12.09 -11.59
N GLY A 63 -15.48 11.27 -12.59
CA GLY A 63 -16.53 10.28 -12.57
C GLY A 63 -16.09 9.00 -11.87
N TYR A 64 -16.88 8.47 -10.93
CA TYR A 64 -16.61 7.16 -10.34
C TYR A 64 -17.88 6.43 -9.88
N PHE A 65 -17.80 5.12 -9.74
CA PHE A 65 -18.85 4.31 -9.13
C PHE A 65 -18.59 4.15 -7.64
N PRO A 66 -19.52 4.50 -6.75
CA PRO A 66 -19.31 4.39 -5.31
C PRO A 66 -19.54 2.94 -4.83
N ASN A 67 -18.76 1.98 -5.34
CA ASN A 67 -18.84 0.57 -4.97
C ASN A 67 -17.48 -0.02 -4.58
N LEU A 68 -17.50 -1.21 -3.97
CA LEU A 68 -16.30 -1.88 -3.46
C LEU A 68 -15.26 -2.19 -4.55
N THR A 69 -15.69 -2.47 -5.78
CA THR A 69 -14.77 -2.76 -6.88
C THR A 69 -14.04 -1.52 -7.41
N HIS A 70 -14.51 -0.31 -7.06
CA HIS A 70 -13.90 0.98 -7.40
C HIS A 70 -13.41 1.75 -6.15
N ALA A 71 -13.05 1.02 -5.08
CA ALA A 71 -12.61 1.60 -3.81
C ALA A 71 -11.43 2.59 -3.98
N THR A 72 -10.55 2.39 -4.96
CA THR A 72 -9.42 3.31 -5.21
C THR A 72 -9.86 4.74 -5.46
N ALA A 73 -10.96 4.95 -6.22
CA ALA A 73 -11.48 6.29 -6.47
C ALA A 73 -12.11 6.89 -5.21
N LEU A 74 -12.83 6.07 -4.44
CA LEU A 74 -13.42 6.48 -3.16
C LEU A 74 -12.35 6.96 -2.18
N VAL A 75 -11.35 6.10 -1.90
CA VAL A 75 -10.25 6.41 -0.99
C VAL A 75 -9.43 7.58 -1.51
N GLY A 76 -9.12 7.61 -2.81
CA GLY A 76 -8.32 8.67 -3.41
C GLY A 76 -8.96 10.06 -3.32
N ILE A 77 -10.30 10.15 -3.37
CA ILE A 77 -11.04 11.41 -3.19
C ILE A 77 -11.17 11.74 -1.71
N GLN A 78 -11.49 10.77 -0.86
CA GLN A 78 -11.74 10.98 0.56
C GLN A 78 -10.49 11.37 1.36
N GLU A 79 -9.35 10.76 1.00
CA GLU A 79 -8.04 11.05 1.59
C GLU A 79 -7.30 12.20 0.88
N GLY A 80 -7.91 12.83 -0.14
CA GLY A 80 -7.30 13.93 -0.89
C GLY A 80 -6.08 13.54 -1.75
N LEU A 81 -5.83 12.24 -1.95
CA LEU A 81 -4.68 11.74 -2.70
C LEU A 81 -4.73 12.16 -4.17
N ILE A 82 -5.91 12.13 -4.80
CA ILE A 82 -6.02 12.55 -6.21
C ILE A 82 -5.78 14.06 -6.32
N GLU A 83 -6.23 14.85 -5.35
CA GLU A 83 -5.99 16.31 -5.36
C GLU A 83 -4.50 16.63 -5.22
N LYS A 84 -3.76 15.85 -4.40
CA LYS A 84 -2.31 15.92 -4.28
C LYS A 84 -1.62 15.72 -5.63
N GLU A 85 -1.92 14.62 -6.31
CA GLU A 85 -1.30 14.27 -7.59
C GLU A 85 -1.65 15.29 -8.70
N LEU A 86 -2.78 15.97 -8.57
CA LEU A 86 -3.18 17.08 -9.45
C LEU A 86 -2.61 18.44 -8.99
N ASN A 87 -1.63 18.46 -8.09
CA ASN A 87 -1.00 19.67 -7.56
C ASN A 87 -1.99 20.65 -6.91
N GLY A 88 -3.00 20.14 -6.22
CA GLY A 88 -4.06 20.94 -5.59
C GLY A 88 -5.06 21.50 -6.61
N THR A 89 -5.15 20.94 -7.81
CA THR A 89 -6.24 21.29 -8.74
C THR A 89 -7.55 20.80 -8.16
N LYS A 90 -8.56 21.69 -8.14
CA LYS A 90 -9.85 21.39 -7.51
C LYS A 90 -10.53 20.21 -8.19
N ILE A 91 -11.02 19.26 -7.40
CA ILE A 91 -11.75 18.10 -7.90
C ILE A 91 -13.25 18.29 -7.66
N LYS A 92 -14.05 17.95 -8.68
CA LYS A 92 -15.50 17.85 -8.60
C LYS A 92 -15.94 16.39 -8.83
N PRO A 93 -16.15 15.61 -7.75
CA PRO A 93 -16.59 14.22 -7.86
C PRO A 93 -17.98 14.14 -8.49
N GLN A 94 -18.20 13.14 -9.33
CA GLN A 94 -19.49 12.79 -9.93
C GLN A 94 -19.68 11.28 -9.81
N THR A 95 -20.71 10.87 -9.08
CA THR A 95 -21.04 9.46 -8.90
C THR A 95 -21.98 8.96 -9.99
N PHE A 96 -21.76 7.75 -10.48
CA PHE A 96 -22.66 7.04 -11.39
C PHE A 96 -23.25 5.81 -10.71
N ASN A 97 -24.51 5.50 -11.01
CA ASN A 97 -25.26 4.34 -10.51
C ASN A 97 -25.85 3.57 -11.68
#